data_AF-A0A0L9TPI2-F1
#
_entry.id   AF-A0A0L9TPI2-F1
#
_cell.length_a   1.000
_cell.length_b   1.000
_cell.length_c   1.000
_cell.angle_alpha   90.00
_cell.angle_beta   90.00
_cell.angle_gamma   90.00
#
_symmetry.space_group_name_H-M   'P 1'
#
loop_
_entity.id
_entity.type
_entity.pdbx_description
1 polymer ?
#
loop_
_entity_poly.entity_id
_entity_poly.type
_entity_poly.pdbx_seq_one_letter_code
_entity_poly.pdbx_strand_id
1 'polypeptide(L)' 'MELWDNVQKYEGNTMPTYVTEELQQVREKYVCDWILDVDNMRRDEMLQDLGLM' A
#
# COMPACT_ATOMS: atom_id res chain seq x y z
N MET A 1 3.71 -19.03 1.33
CA MET A 1 3.84 -17.63 0.91
C MET A 1 2.46 -17.00 1.07
N GLU A 2 2.09 -16.74 2.33
CA GLU A 2 0.73 -16.38 2.78
C GLU A 2 0.63 -14.87 3.08
N LEU A 3 1.39 -14.04 2.36
CA LEU A 3 1.50 -12.60 2.64
C LEU A 3 0.20 -11.83 2.37
N TRP A 4 -0.82 -12.46 1.78
CA TRP A 4 -1.99 -11.78 1.22
C TRP A 4 -3.34 -12.39 1.60
N ASP A 5 -3.39 -13.50 2.33
CA ASP A 5 -4.66 -14.17 2.64
C ASP A 5 -5.52 -13.41 3.67
N ASN A 6 -4.90 -12.49 4.43
CA ASN A 6 -5.56 -11.70 5.48
C ASN A 6 -5.65 -10.20 5.16
N VAL A 7 -5.16 -9.75 4.00
CA VAL A 7 -5.25 -8.33 3.63
C VAL A 7 -6.62 -8.06 3.04
N GLN A 8 -7.29 -7.08 3.63
CA GLN A 8 -8.60 -6.55 3.27
C GLN A 8 -8.80 -6.57 1.75
N LYS A 9 -9.81 -7.33 1.30
CA LYS A 9 -10.17 -7.43 -0.12
C LYS A 9 -10.45 -6.03 -0.66
N TYR A 10 -9.64 -5.56 -1.60
CA TYR A 10 -9.99 -4.36 -2.36
C TYR A 10 -11.28 -4.70 -3.14
N GLU A 11 -12.38 -4.01 -2.83
CA GLU A 11 -13.72 -4.27 -3.39
C GLU A 11 -14.21 -5.73 -3.39
N GLY A 12 -13.79 -6.55 -2.42
CA GLY A 12 -14.27 -7.94 -2.32
C GLY A 12 -13.58 -8.95 -3.23
N ASN A 13 -12.59 -8.54 -4.03
CA ASN A 13 -11.81 -9.43 -4.90
C ASN A 13 -10.54 -9.94 -4.23
N THR A 14 -10.29 -11.24 -4.37
CA THR A 14 -9.01 -11.90 -4.05
C THR A 14 -8.14 -11.91 -5.32
N MET A 15 -6.87 -11.54 -5.22
CA MET A 15 -5.90 -11.61 -6.33
C MET A 15 -5.93 -13.01 -6.99
N PRO A 16 -6.43 -13.14 -8.25
CA PRO A 16 -5.63 -12.77 -9.42
C PRO A 16 -6.43 -12.23 -10.64
N THR A 17 -7.48 -11.43 -10.46
CA THR A 17 -8.29 -10.91 -11.60
C THR A 17 -8.07 -9.45 -11.97
N TYR A 18 -7.22 -8.70 -11.25
CA TYR A 18 -7.01 -7.29 -11.58
C TYR A 18 -6.30 -7.12 -12.92
N VAL A 19 -6.83 -6.26 -13.78
CA VAL A 19 -6.09 -5.79 -14.96
C VAL A 19 -4.91 -4.92 -14.50
N THR A 20 -3.88 -4.80 -15.34
CA THR A 20 -2.63 -4.08 -15.00
C THR A 20 -2.86 -2.69 -14.41
N GLU A 21 -3.89 -1.98 -14.88
CA GLU A 21 -4.26 -0.64 -14.39
C GLU A 21 -4.82 -0.66 -12.96
N GLU A 22 -5.65 -1.65 -12.62
CA GLU A 22 -6.22 -1.80 -11.27
C GLU A 22 -5.12 -2.21 -10.28
N LEU A 23 -4.20 -3.09 -10.70
CA LEU A 23 -3.03 -3.44 -9.89
C LEU A 23 -2.14 -2.24 -9.60
N GLN A 24 -1.97 -1.36 -10.59
CA GLN A 24 -1.17 -0.15 -10.43
C GLN A 24 -1.80 0.77 -9.39
N GLN A 25 -3.12 0.99 -9.46
CA GLN A 25 -3.84 1.81 -8.48
C GLN A 25 -3.77 1.24 -7.06
N VAL A 26 -3.94 -0.08 -6.91
CA VAL A 26 -3.83 -0.75 -5.60
C VAL A 26 -2.42 -0.60 -5.03
N ARG A 27 -1.38 -0.74 -5.86
CA ARG A 27 0.02 -0.57 -5.43
C ARG A 27 0.31 0.86 -5.00
N GLU A 28 -0.11 1.83 -5.79
CA GLU A 28 0.06 3.26 -5.47
C GLU A 28 -0.61 3.58 -4.14
N LYS A 29 -1.86 3.13 -3.96
CA LYS A 29 -2.59 3.30 -2.71
C LYS A 29 -1.88 2.64 -1.53
N TYR A 30 -1.45 1.38 -1.67
CA TYR A 30 -0.77 0.67 -0.60
C TYR A 30 0.54 1.35 -0.18
N VAL A 31 1.33 1.83 -1.14
CA VAL A 31 2.58 2.55 -0.86
C VAL A 31 2.29 3.85 -0.11
N CYS A 32 1.29 4.62 -0.55
CA CYS A 32 0.88 5.84 0.15
C CYS A 32 0.41 5.55 1.58
N ASP A 33 -0.46 4.55 1.75
CA ASP A 33 -0.98 4.15 3.05
C ASP A 33 0.17 3.69 3.98
N TRP A 34 1.14 2.91 3.46
CA TRP A 34 2.31 2.45 4.21
C TRP A 34 3.27 3.57 4.61
N ILE A 35 3.53 4.55 3.73
CA ILE A 35 4.39 5.70 4.06
C ILE A 35 3.79 6.51 5.21
N LEU A 36 2.47 6.65 5.24
CA LEU A 36 1.76 7.46 6.23
C LEU A 36 1.45 6.71 7.53
N ASP A 37 1.62 5.39 7.54
CA ASP A 37 1.33 4.52 8.68
C ASP A 37 2.13 4.92 9.93
N VAL A 38 1.43 5.08 11.05
CA VAL A 38 2.01 5.53 12.33
C VAL A 38 3.02 4.53 12.91
N ASP A 39 2.90 3.24 12.55
CA ASP A 39 3.80 2.18 12.96
C ASP A 39 4.98 2.00 11.98
N ASN A 40 5.01 2.75 10.88
CA ASN A 40 6.15 2.74 9.97
C ASN A 40 7.35 3.44 10.63
N MET A 41 8.32 2.63 11.06
CA MET A 41 9.55 3.09 11.73
C MET A 41 10.38 4.07 10.89
N ARG A 42 10.17 4.12 9.56
CA ARG A 42 10.86 5.04 8.64
C ARG A 42 9.99 6.21 8.19
N ARG A 43 8.79 6.35 8.74
CA ARG A 43 7.83 7.39 8.36
C ARG A 43 8.45 8.79 8.38
N ASP A 44 9.11 9.15 9.47
CA ASP A 44 9.62 10.53 9.63
C ASP A 44 10.76 10.84 8.65
N GLU A 45 11.67 9.88 8.42
CA GLU A 45 12.73 9.97 7.41
C GLU A 45 12.12 10.15 6.00
N MET A 46 11.14 9.32 5.65
CA MET A 46 10.46 9.39 4.35
C MET A 46 9.69 10.70 4.17
N LEU A 47 8.99 11.19 5.21
CA LEU A 47 8.26 12.45 5.14
C LEU A 47 9.19 13.65 5.00
N GLN A 48 10.35 13.60 5.66
CA GLN A 48 11.39 14.62 5.52
C GLN A 48 11.98 14.63 4.09
N ASP A 49 12.31 13.46 3.54
CA ASP A 49 12.82 13.35 2.17
C ASP A 49 11.81 13.84 1.12
N LEU A 50 10.51 13.67 1.39
CA LEU A 50 9.42 14.16 0.55
C LEU A 50 9.08 15.64 0.78
N GLY A 51 9.68 16.30 1.78
CA GLY A 51 9.39 17.69 2.15
C GLY A 51 7.99 17.92 2.70
N LEU A 52 7.40 16.89 3.32
CA LEU A 52 6.05 16.89 3.92
C LEU A 52 6.07 17.11 5.44
N MET A 53 7.26 17.23 6.02
CA MET A 53 7.53 17.56 7.43
C MET A 53 8.57 18.69 7.45
#